data_AF-A0A080Z601-F1
#
_entry.id   AF-A0A080Z601-F1
#
_cell.length_a   1.000
_cell.length_b   1.000
_cell.length_c   1.000
_cell.angle_alpha   90.00
_cell.angle_beta   90.00
_cell.angle_gamma   90.00
#
_symmetry.space_group_name_H-M   'P 1'
#
loop_
_entity.id
_entity.type
_entity.pdbx_description
1 polymer ?
#
loop_
_entity_poly.entity_id
_entity_poly.type
_entity_poly.pdbx_seq_one_letter_code
_entity_poly.pdbx_strand_id
1 'polypeptide(L)'
;MQLQVVVFVLRYQPFIAAPTVLGRENSSFLGPSAHLSLSEACKVGSISLLDWMWEASCISIAERPSSWSLANFLRSDVHYYRWQFSKTLEAAATHANLATLDWVFKHFKGCIATGNIVELVAGKGHLQVLQYMLERDAGREYRHHRVPVDNESELYYSIPELPSHWSGPGNCMCWGGRSMLRAIENGHLDVARWLDDNSPHEHNDNEIKAIVHAALEAGAVEFAKSLLPADRSIFDYAENCFHPDVVEMKLNSGIQLNQTDAALAVYSLTKAGRLDLLKQLDHLHSPPPADNEPYLHCWKLAMYGAIQREDFPMIQWLVEHQFGQDVREKRDGSLGFVDVAASRGNLCILQYLRDKGFADGYEDALVRAVHNGHLDAVKWLLPHATDLTKLDDHNLMDEAAKYGHLDILQFFHNTSSPCALISRKTDAMEIIRCSPKAMDFAAAQGHLDVVQWLHANRSEGCTTFAMNNAAKNGYLEIVQWLHTNRSEGCTTEAMDSAAQEGFVETVKWLHKNRSEGCTFKAIEMAISNGHLHVACWLRTHYTEHHPAMVGKAICPGRMLEILLFLYVHYPHVFTIWFCARIRRFLLSGNGANSNVVEWLDAHHPNH
;
A
#
# COMPACT_ATOMS: atom_id res chain seq x y z
N MET A 1 31.46 -36.60 -18.69
CA MET A 1 30.50 -36.20 -19.73
C MET A 1 29.47 -35.27 -19.08
N GLN A 2 29.76 -33.97 -19.06
CA GLN A 2 28.80 -32.95 -18.62
C GLN A 2 27.82 -32.72 -19.76
N LEU A 3 26.54 -33.01 -19.54
CA LEU A 3 25.46 -32.82 -20.49
C LEU A 3 25.34 -31.33 -20.84
N GLN A 4 25.86 -30.94 -22.01
CA GLN A 4 25.71 -29.62 -22.65
C GLN A 4 24.25 -29.27 -23.01
N VAL A 5 23.27 -30.12 -22.68
CA VAL A 5 21.87 -30.00 -23.13
C VAL A 5 21.06 -28.99 -22.31
N VAL A 6 21.42 -28.71 -21.05
CA VAL A 6 20.59 -27.83 -20.17
C VAL A 6 20.83 -26.33 -20.41
N VAL A 7 21.89 -25.94 -21.14
CA VAL A 7 22.17 -24.52 -21.43
C VAL A 7 21.30 -23.95 -22.57
N PHE A 8 20.55 -24.79 -23.31
CA PHE A 8 19.87 -24.35 -24.53
C PHE A 8 18.51 -23.65 -24.32
N VAL A 9 17.84 -23.77 -23.16
CA VAL A 9 16.43 -23.37 -23.02
C VAL A 9 16.22 -21.91 -22.55
N LEU A 10 17.23 -21.22 -22.04
CA LEU A 10 17.03 -19.87 -21.45
C LEU A 10 17.46 -18.69 -22.33
N ARG A 11 17.80 -18.90 -23.61
CA ARG A 11 17.89 -17.78 -24.57
C ARG A 11 16.51 -17.48 -25.12
N TYR A 12 15.92 -16.34 -24.73
CA TYR A 12 14.69 -15.82 -25.30
C TYR A 12 14.86 -15.65 -26.82
N GLN A 13 14.28 -16.58 -27.59
CA GLN A 13 14.20 -16.53 -29.05
C GLN A 13 12.74 -16.21 -29.41
N PRO A 14 12.42 -14.97 -29.83
CA PRO A 14 11.04 -14.53 -30.02
C PRO A 14 10.28 -15.26 -31.15
N PHE A 15 10.94 -16.12 -31.92
CA PHE A 15 10.36 -16.83 -33.07
C PHE A 15 9.95 -18.29 -32.81
N ILE A 16 10.22 -18.85 -31.63
CA ILE A 16 9.81 -20.21 -31.28
C ILE A 16 8.95 -20.12 -30.02
N ALA A 17 7.63 -20.17 -30.18
CA ALA A 17 6.74 -20.46 -29.05
C ALA A 17 7.22 -21.79 -28.44
N ALA A 18 7.76 -21.74 -27.22
CA ALA A 18 8.28 -22.92 -26.55
C ALA A 18 7.19 -24.01 -26.56
N PRO A 19 7.45 -25.22 -27.08
CA PRO A 19 6.45 -26.28 -27.08
C PRO A 19 5.98 -26.52 -25.64
N THR A 20 4.69 -26.46 -25.38
CA THR A 20 4.08 -26.66 -24.05
C THR A 20 4.54 -27.94 -23.37
N VAL A 21 4.91 -28.95 -24.16
CA VAL A 21 5.50 -30.22 -23.72
C VAL A 21 6.89 -30.04 -23.11
N LEU A 22 7.78 -29.25 -23.74
CA LEU A 22 9.12 -28.96 -23.22
C LEU A 22 9.07 -28.12 -21.94
N GLY A 23 8.09 -27.21 -21.83
CA GLY A 23 7.84 -26.46 -20.60
C GLY A 23 7.54 -27.39 -19.41
N ARG A 24 6.64 -28.37 -19.61
CA ARG A 24 6.25 -29.33 -18.57
C ARG A 24 7.41 -30.22 -18.12
N GLU A 25 8.14 -30.79 -19.08
CA GLU A 25 9.29 -31.69 -18.79
C GLU A 25 10.45 -30.94 -18.10
N ASN A 26 10.73 -29.70 -18.52
CA ASN A 26 11.75 -28.86 -17.88
C ASN A 26 11.32 -28.42 -16.47
N SER A 27 10.05 -28.06 -16.29
CA SER A 27 9.52 -27.75 -14.96
C SER A 27 9.61 -28.97 -14.04
N SER A 28 9.13 -30.15 -14.46
CA SER A 28 9.23 -31.37 -13.64
C SER A 28 10.67 -31.75 -13.29
N PHE A 29 11.63 -31.46 -14.18
CA PHE A 29 13.04 -31.71 -13.94
C PHE A 29 13.66 -30.73 -12.91
N LEU A 30 13.24 -29.46 -12.92
CA LEU A 30 13.80 -28.43 -12.04
C LEU A 30 13.21 -28.44 -10.62
N GLY A 31 12.03 -29.04 -10.43
CA GLY A 31 11.32 -28.99 -9.15
C GLY A 31 10.72 -27.60 -8.86
N PRO A 32 9.76 -27.49 -7.91
CA PRO A 32 9.28 -26.18 -7.49
C PRO A 32 10.43 -25.38 -6.87
N SER A 33 10.40 -24.05 -7.04
CA SER A 33 11.42 -23.18 -6.46
C SER A 33 11.53 -23.42 -4.95
N ALA A 34 12.75 -23.66 -4.47
CA ALA A 34 13.05 -23.92 -3.06
C ALA A 34 12.62 -22.79 -2.10
N HIS A 35 12.40 -21.59 -2.64
CA HIS A 35 12.07 -20.38 -1.90
C HIS A 35 10.63 -19.92 -2.10
N LEU A 36 9.91 -20.53 -3.03
CA LEU A 36 8.52 -20.17 -3.30
C LEU A 36 7.63 -20.84 -2.25
N SER A 37 6.91 -20.04 -1.49
CA SER A 37 5.94 -20.58 -0.55
C SER A 37 4.62 -20.89 -1.21
N LEU A 38 3.82 -21.78 -0.60
CA LEU A 38 2.52 -22.16 -1.15
C LEU A 38 1.59 -20.94 -1.24
N SER A 39 1.61 -20.07 -0.23
CA SER A 39 0.81 -18.82 -0.23
C SER A 39 1.19 -17.85 -1.34
N GLU A 40 2.46 -17.80 -1.76
CA GLU A 40 2.87 -17.02 -2.92
C GLU A 40 2.45 -17.65 -4.24
N ALA A 41 2.59 -18.97 -4.36
CA ALA A 41 2.12 -19.70 -5.52
C ALA A 41 0.60 -19.56 -5.71
N CYS A 42 -0.17 -19.46 -4.61
CA CYS A 42 -1.60 -19.20 -4.66
C CYS A 42 -1.94 -17.87 -5.36
N LYS A 43 -1.08 -16.84 -5.27
CA LYS A 43 -1.30 -15.55 -5.93
C LYS A 43 -1.19 -15.65 -7.45
N VAL A 44 -0.47 -16.65 -7.97
CA VAL A 44 -0.36 -16.93 -9.41
C VAL A 44 -1.66 -17.55 -9.95
N GLY A 45 -2.46 -18.18 -9.09
CA GLY A 45 -3.75 -18.79 -9.46
C GLY A 45 -3.65 -20.10 -10.25
N SER A 46 -2.46 -20.71 -10.32
CA SER A 46 -2.25 -21.99 -11.02
C SER A 46 -2.41 -23.17 -10.07
N ILE A 47 -3.52 -23.92 -10.19
CA ILE A 47 -3.74 -25.14 -9.41
C ILE A 47 -2.67 -26.20 -9.70
N SER A 48 -2.24 -26.33 -10.95
CA SER A 48 -1.18 -27.28 -11.31
C SER A 48 0.15 -26.99 -10.61
N LEU A 49 0.46 -25.71 -10.36
CA LEU A 49 1.63 -25.32 -9.56
C LEU A 49 1.45 -25.71 -8.09
N LEU A 50 0.25 -25.54 -7.53
CA LEU A 50 -0.07 -25.92 -6.15
C LEU A 50 0.00 -27.43 -5.96
N ASP A 51 -0.60 -28.21 -6.86
CA ASP A 51 -0.52 -29.67 -6.87
C ASP A 51 0.94 -30.12 -6.91
N TRP A 52 1.72 -29.53 -7.82
CA TRP A 52 3.13 -29.90 -7.97
C TRP A 52 3.97 -29.57 -6.71
N MET A 53 3.75 -28.41 -6.10
CA MET A 53 4.38 -28.03 -4.83
C MET A 53 3.94 -28.94 -3.67
N TRP A 54 2.67 -29.32 -3.65
CA TRP A 54 2.10 -30.19 -2.64
C TRP A 54 2.66 -31.61 -2.74
N GLU A 55 2.67 -32.19 -3.94
CA GLU A 55 3.22 -33.52 -4.21
C GLU A 55 4.72 -33.59 -3.91
N ALA A 56 5.47 -32.54 -4.25
CA ALA A 56 6.90 -32.45 -3.97
C ALA A 56 7.24 -32.24 -2.47
N SER A 57 6.26 -31.90 -1.64
CA SER A 57 6.50 -31.61 -0.23
C SER A 57 6.69 -32.87 0.63
N CYS A 58 7.52 -32.79 1.67
CA CYS A 58 7.79 -33.93 2.55
C CYS A 58 6.67 -34.14 3.56
N ILE A 59 6.24 -35.38 3.78
CA ILE A 59 5.13 -35.74 4.68
C ILE A 59 5.62 -35.90 6.13
N SER A 60 6.87 -36.32 6.33
CA SER A 60 7.44 -36.51 7.67
C SER A 60 8.81 -35.86 7.83
N ILE A 61 9.21 -35.60 9.09
CA ILE A 61 10.53 -35.03 9.40
C ILE A 61 11.66 -35.98 8.97
N ALA A 62 11.44 -37.30 9.06
CA ALA A 62 12.43 -38.32 8.71
C ALA A 62 12.74 -38.40 7.20
N GLU A 63 11.80 -37.98 6.36
CA GLU A 63 11.93 -38.01 4.89
C GLU A 63 12.51 -36.70 4.33
N ARG A 64 12.83 -35.72 5.18
CA ARG A 64 13.32 -34.41 4.72
C ARG A 64 14.70 -34.55 4.05
N PRO A 65 14.87 -34.04 2.81
CA PRO A 65 16.18 -33.99 2.17
C PRO A 65 17.07 -32.94 2.87
N SER A 66 18.38 -33.11 2.75
CA SER A 66 19.37 -32.18 3.32
C SER A 66 19.45 -30.83 2.61
N SER A 67 18.97 -30.76 1.36
CA SER A 67 18.87 -29.52 0.59
C SER A 67 17.75 -28.63 1.09
N TRP A 68 18.01 -27.34 1.25
CA TRP A 68 17.01 -26.35 1.65
C TRP A 68 15.88 -26.24 0.64
N SER A 69 14.63 -26.36 1.12
CA SER A 69 13.41 -25.99 0.40
C SER A 69 12.27 -25.79 1.40
N LEU A 70 11.43 -24.79 1.18
CA LEU A 70 10.21 -24.59 1.98
C LEU A 70 9.24 -25.79 1.86
N ALA A 71 9.22 -26.47 0.71
CA ALA A 71 8.40 -27.66 0.50
C ALA A 71 8.77 -28.80 1.47
N ASN A 72 10.01 -28.84 1.98
CA ASN A 72 10.40 -29.85 2.96
C ASN A 72 9.63 -29.71 4.28
N PHE A 73 9.15 -28.52 4.61
CA PHE A 73 8.45 -28.22 5.86
C PHE A 73 6.93 -28.25 5.72
N LEU A 74 6.39 -28.05 4.51
CA LEU A 74 4.96 -27.81 4.27
C LEU A 74 4.03 -28.84 4.92
N ARG A 75 4.29 -30.15 4.74
CA ARG A 75 3.46 -31.23 5.34
C ARG A 75 4.11 -31.94 6.52
N SER A 76 5.35 -31.61 6.84
CA SER A 76 6.12 -32.29 7.90
C SER A 76 6.27 -31.47 9.18
N ASP A 77 6.05 -30.15 9.15
CA ASP A 77 6.04 -29.26 10.31
C ASP A 77 4.60 -28.77 10.56
N VAL A 78 4.02 -29.11 11.72
CA VAL A 78 2.62 -28.81 12.04
C VAL A 78 2.35 -27.31 12.13
N HIS A 79 3.30 -26.52 12.63
CA HIS A 79 3.12 -25.07 12.79
C HIS A 79 3.24 -24.38 11.43
N TYR A 80 4.19 -24.81 10.59
CA TYR A 80 4.30 -24.28 9.23
C TYR A 80 3.12 -24.69 8.34
N TYR A 81 2.59 -25.90 8.50
CA TYR A 81 1.37 -26.36 7.83
C TYR A 81 0.17 -25.46 8.18
N ARG A 82 -0.09 -25.22 9.47
CA ARG A 82 -1.19 -24.33 9.93
C ARG A 82 -0.97 -22.88 9.51
N TRP A 83 0.27 -22.42 9.53
CA TRP A 83 0.63 -21.07 9.10
C TRP A 83 0.43 -20.88 7.59
N GLN A 84 0.84 -21.85 6.76
CA GLN A 84 0.60 -21.84 5.32
C GLN A 84 -0.89 -21.95 5.00
N PHE A 85 -1.68 -22.73 5.74
CA PHE A 85 -3.14 -22.73 5.59
C PHE A 85 -3.69 -21.31 5.75
N SER A 86 -3.36 -20.62 6.84
CA SER A 86 -3.85 -19.25 7.07
C SER A 86 -3.42 -18.30 5.95
N LYS A 87 -2.15 -18.36 5.50
CA LYS A 87 -1.62 -17.47 4.46
C LYS A 87 -2.12 -17.78 3.05
N THR A 88 -2.30 -19.05 2.72
CA THR A 88 -2.89 -19.49 1.44
C THR A 88 -4.37 -19.15 1.38
N LEU A 89 -5.10 -19.32 2.49
CA LEU A 89 -6.49 -18.93 2.62
C LEU A 89 -6.64 -17.40 2.46
N GLU A 90 -5.80 -16.62 3.15
CA GLU A 90 -5.71 -15.15 3.00
C GLU A 90 -5.48 -14.75 1.54
N ALA A 91 -4.48 -15.35 0.87
CA ALA A 91 -4.17 -15.06 -0.52
C ALA A 91 -5.31 -15.44 -1.48
N ALA A 92 -5.89 -16.62 -1.32
CA ALA A 92 -6.96 -17.11 -2.20
C ALA A 92 -8.26 -16.30 -2.04
N ALA A 93 -8.59 -15.97 -0.79
CA ALA A 93 -9.78 -15.21 -0.47
C ALA A 93 -9.66 -13.73 -0.90
N THR A 94 -8.47 -13.14 -0.81
CA THR A 94 -8.18 -11.77 -1.28
C THR A 94 -8.32 -11.60 -2.80
N HIS A 95 -8.22 -12.67 -3.59
CA HIS A 95 -8.36 -12.61 -5.05
C HIS A 95 -9.66 -13.26 -5.57
N ALA A 96 -10.60 -13.58 -4.68
CA ALA A 96 -11.86 -14.27 -5.00
C ALA A 96 -11.69 -15.57 -5.83
N ASN A 97 -10.57 -16.28 -5.67
CA ASN A 97 -10.29 -17.48 -6.45
C ASN A 97 -10.92 -18.72 -5.80
N LEU A 98 -12.18 -19.00 -6.17
CA LEU A 98 -12.94 -20.15 -5.65
C LEU A 98 -12.26 -21.50 -5.94
N ALA A 99 -11.57 -21.63 -7.08
CA ALA A 99 -10.89 -22.88 -7.44
C ALA A 99 -9.69 -23.14 -6.52
N THR A 100 -8.90 -22.10 -6.22
CA THR A 100 -7.81 -22.18 -5.23
C THR A 100 -8.35 -22.38 -3.81
N LEU A 101 -9.47 -21.75 -3.45
CA LEU A 101 -10.12 -21.99 -2.16
C LEU A 101 -10.56 -23.45 -2.01
N ASP A 102 -11.24 -24.00 -3.01
CA ASP A 102 -11.60 -25.41 -3.04
C ASP A 102 -10.39 -26.33 -2.92
N TRP A 103 -9.31 -25.99 -3.61
CA TRP A 103 -8.04 -26.69 -3.48
C TRP A 103 -7.49 -26.64 -2.04
N VAL A 104 -7.48 -25.47 -1.39
CA VAL A 104 -6.99 -25.29 0.00
C VAL A 104 -7.83 -26.14 0.97
N PHE A 105 -9.16 -26.08 0.90
CA PHE A 105 -10.03 -26.85 1.80
C PHE A 105 -9.98 -28.37 1.56
N LYS A 106 -9.63 -28.82 0.34
CA LYS A 106 -9.42 -30.24 0.04
C LYS A 106 -8.12 -30.77 0.65
N HIS A 107 -7.04 -29.99 0.59
CA HIS A 107 -5.70 -30.42 0.98
C HIS A 107 -5.40 -30.17 2.46
N PHE A 108 -5.84 -29.04 3.01
CA PHE A 108 -5.67 -28.71 4.42
C PHE A 108 -6.85 -29.20 5.26
N LYS A 109 -6.53 -29.93 6.32
CA LYS A 109 -7.46 -30.50 7.31
C LYS A 109 -7.06 -30.16 8.73
N GLY A 110 -8.05 -29.97 9.60
CA GLY A 110 -7.83 -29.72 11.03
C GLY A 110 -7.24 -28.34 11.33
N CYS A 111 -7.47 -27.36 10.45
CA CYS A 111 -7.01 -25.99 10.64
C CYS A 111 -8.14 -25.06 11.09
N ILE A 112 -7.80 -24.09 11.95
CA ILE A 112 -8.71 -23.03 12.39
C ILE A 112 -8.31 -21.75 11.67
N ALA A 113 -9.24 -21.17 10.92
CA ALA A 113 -9.07 -19.88 10.30
C ALA A 113 -9.43 -18.78 11.31
N THR A 114 -8.55 -17.81 11.49
CA THR A 114 -8.74 -16.70 12.43
C THR A 114 -9.83 -15.74 11.95
N GLY A 115 -10.51 -15.03 12.86
CA GLY A 115 -11.61 -14.10 12.52
C GLY A 115 -11.22 -12.98 11.54
N ASN A 116 -9.93 -12.63 11.49
CA ASN A 116 -9.38 -11.66 10.55
C ASN A 116 -9.63 -12.02 9.07
N ILE A 117 -9.78 -13.30 8.73
CA ILE A 117 -10.04 -13.69 7.33
C ILE A 117 -11.43 -13.27 6.87
N VAL A 118 -12.45 -13.44 7.72
CA VAL A 118 -13.83 -13.08 7.38
C VAL A 118 -13.94 -11.57 7.26
N GLU A 119 -13.30 -10.83 8.19
CA GLU A 119 -13.18 -9.37 8.11
C GLU A 119 -12.52 -8.91 6.80
N LEU A 120 -11.40 -9.54 6.41
CA LEU A 120 -10.68 -9.20 5.19
C LEU A 120 -11.53 -9.44 3.94
N VAL A 121 -12.18 -10.59 3.85
CA VAL A 121 -13.02 -10.97 2.70
C VAL A 121 -14.26 -10.09 2.61
N ALA A 122 -14.85 -9.76 3.75
CA ALA A 122 -15.99 -8.85 3.84
C ALA A 122 -15.62 -7.43 3.39
N GLY A 123 -14.48 -6.92 3.86
CA GLY A 123 -13.94 -5.63 3.42
C GLY A 123 -13.51 -5.56 1.95
N LYS A 124 -13.38 -6.69 1.26
CA LYS A 124 -13.13 -6.76 -0.20
C LYS A 124 -14.40 -6.97 -1.03
N GLY A 125 -15.55 -7.20 -0.39
CA GLY A 125 -16.82 -7.39 -1.10
C GLY A 125 -16.98 -8.77 -1.74
N HIS A 126 -16.20 -9.76 -1.33
CA HIS A 126 -16.19 -11.08 -1.96
C HIS A 126 -17.31 -12.00 -1.43
N LEU A 127 -18.55 -11.65 -1.73
CA LEU A 127 -19.75 -12.35 -1.23
C LEU A 127 -19.74 -13.87 -1.50
N GLN A 128 -19.38 -14.28 -2.72
CA GLN A 128 -19.33 -15.69 -3.10
C GLN A 128 -18.30 -16.49 -2.27
N VAL A 129 -17.20 -15.85 -1.88
CA VAL A 129 -16.18 -16.47 -1.03
C VAL A 129 -16.71 -16.66 0.38
N LEU A 130 -17.43 -15.68 0.93
CA LEU A 130 -18.05 -15.80 2.25
C LEU A 130 -19.10 -16.90 2.29
N GLN A 131 -19.96 -16.98 1.28
CA GLN A 131 -20.94 -18.05 1.11
C GLN A 131 -20.25 -19.41 1.07
N TYR A 132 -19.21 -19.53 0.24
CA TYR A 132 -18.42 -20.75 0.11
C TYR A 132 -17.74 -21.19 1.43
N MET A 133 -17.21 -20.22 2.19
CA MET A 133 -16.59 -20.45 3.49
C MET A 133 -17.63 -20.90 4.52
N LEU A 134 -18.80 -20.27 4.57
CA LEU A 134 -19.88 -20.60 5.50
C LEU A 134 -20.43 -22.01 5.27
N GLU A 135 -20.56 -22.43 4.00
CA GLU A 135 -21.00 -23.79 3.64
C GLU A 135 -20.04 -24.89 4.14
N ARG A 136 -18.75 -24.56 4.31
CA ARG A 136 -17.68 -25.51 4.67
C ARG A 136 -17.15 -25.31 6.08
N ASP A 137 -17.78 -24.44 6.86
CA ASP A 137 -17.40 -24.17 8.23
C ASP A 137 -17.81 -25.34 9.12
N ALA A 138 -16.82 -26.16 9.51
CA ALA A 138 -17.04 -27.26 10.43
C ALA A 138 -17.34 -26.79 11.87
N GLY A 139 -17.08 -25.51 12.19
CA GLY A 139 -17.37 -24.89 13.47
C GLY A 139 -18.82 -24.43 13.62
N ARG A 140 -19.59 -24.35 12.53
CA ARG A 140 -20.93 -23.74 12.48
C ARG A 140 -21.92 -24.32 13.49
N GLU A 141 -21.90 -25.63 13.71
CA GLU A 141 -22.85 -26.32 14.60
C GLU A 141 -22.43 -26.30 16.08
N TYR A 142 -21.23 -25.80 16.38
CA TYR A 142 -20.73 -25.74 17.75
C TYR A 142 -21.27 -24.50 18.48
N ARG A 143 -21.25 -24.55 19.82
CA ARG A 143 -21.52 -23.36 20.64
C ARG A 143 -20.39 -22.37 20.43
N HIS A 144 -20.74 -21.10 20.29
CA HIS A 144 -19.77 -20.03 20.12
C HIS A 144 -19.68 -19.23 21.41
N HIS A 145 -18.46 -18.94 21.84
CA HIS A 145 -18.21 -17.97 22.90
C HIS A 145 -17.63 -16.70 22.30
N ARG A 146 -17.93 -15.57 22.94
CA ARG A 146 -17.48 -14.25 22.49
C ARG A 146 -16.09 -13.97 23.04
N VAL A 147 -15.16 -13.61 22.16
CA VAL A 147 -13.82 -13.18 22.52
C VAL A 147 -13.63 -11.75 22.04
N PRO A 148 -13.21 -10.81 22.90
CA PRO A 148 -12.99 -9.42 22.48
C PRO A 148 -11.92 -9.37 21.39
N VAL A 149 -12.13 -8.52 20.39
CA VAL A 149 -11.21 -8.39 19.25
C VAL A 149 -9.85 -7.83 19.69
N ASP A 150 -9.86 -6.90 20.63
CA ASP A 150 -8.70 -6.36 21.33
C ASP A 150 -9.10 -5.87 22.73
N ASN A 151 -8.14 -5.46 23.54
CA ASN A 151 -8.40 -5.06 24.93
C ASN A 151 -9.16 -3.72 25.07
N GLU A 152 -9.34 -2.97 23.99
CA GLU A 152 -9.90 -1.61 24.01
C GLU A 152 -11.23 -1.49 23.25
N SER A 153 -11.55 -2.41 22.35
CA SER A 153 -12.78 -2.41 21.56
C SER A 153 -13.91 -3.18 22.25
N GLU A 154 -15.13 -2.65 22.11
CA GLU A 154 -16.36 -3.34 22.50
C GLU A 154 -16.87 -4.30 21.41
N LEU A 155 -15.99 -4.71 20.48
CA LEU A 155 -16.28 -5.61 19.37
C LEU A 155 -15.83 -7.03 19.69
N TYR A 156 -16.59 -8.03 19.25
CA TYR A 156 -16.32 -9.44 19.59
C TYR A 156 -16.22 -10.35 18.36
N TYR A 157 -15.35 -11.36 18.45
CA TYR A 157 -15.39 -12.55 17.61
C TYR A 157 -16.21 -13.65 18.28
N SER A 158 -17.05 -14.34 17.51
CA SER A 158 -17.63 -15.62 17.88
C SER A 158 -16.66 -16.74 17.51
N ILE A 159 -16.09 -17.39 18.54
CA ILE A 159 -15.17 -18.52 18.36
C ILE A 159 -15.90 -19.82 18.74
N PRO A 160 -15.90 -20.85 17.88
CA PRO A 160 -16.51 -22.13 18.22
C PRO A 160 -15.76 -22.81 19.36
N GLU A 161 -16.49 -23.34 20.34
CA GLU A 161 -15.97 -24.13 21.46
C GLU A 161 -15.54 -25.51 20.95
N LEU A 162 -14.28 -25.60 20.52
CA LEU A 162 -13.68 -26.84 20.00
C LEU A 162 -12.94 -27.61 21.12
N PRO A 163 -12.85 -28.95 21.03
CA PRO A 163 -11.97 -29.74 21.89
C PRO A 163 -10.51 -29.27 21.80
N SER A 164 -9.75 -29.36 22.90
CA SER A 164 -8.36 -28.88 23.04
C SER A 164 -7.36 -29.46 22.03
N HIS A 165 -7.71 -30.52 21.30
CA HIS A 165 -6.93 -31.10 20.20
C HIS A 165 -7.80 -31.44 18.99
N TRP A 166 -8.59 -30.47 18.54
CA TRP A 166 -9.45 -30.67 17.38
C TRP A 166 -8.64 -31.09 16.14
N SER A 167 -9.03 -32.26 15.59
CA SER A 167 -8.49 -32.90 14.39
C SER A 167 -9.63 -33.34 13.46
N GLY A 168 -10.75 -32.61 13.52
CA GLY A 168 -11.95 -32.93 12.75
C GLY A 168 -11.72 -32.86 11.23
N PRO A 169 -12.61 -33.47 10.43
CA PRO A 169 -12.44 -33.64 8.98
C PRO A 169 -12.56 -32.34 8.15
N GLY A 170 -12.77 -31.18 8.80
CA GLY A 170 -12.99 -29.89 8.14
C GLY A 170 -12.01 -28.81 8.61
N ASN A 171 -12.32 -27.56 8.28
CA ASN A 171 -11.66 -26.37 8.82
C ASN A 171 -12.72 -25.51 9.52
N CYS A 172 -12.38 -24.87 10.63
CA CYS A 172 -13.30 -24.01 11.38
C CYS A 172 -13.04 -22.54 11.06
N MET A 173 -14.09 -21.74 10.99
CA MET A 173 -14.03 -20.29 10.77
C MET A 173 -14.48 -19.54 12.02
N CYS A 174 -13.97 -18.33 12.22
CA CYS A 174 -14.47 -17.41 13.25
C CYS A 174 -15.22 -16.25 12.57
N TRP A 175 -16.45 -15.99 13.01
CA TRP A 175 -17.31 -14.91 12.51
C TRP A 175 -17.42 -13.81 13.57
N GLY A 176 -17.54 -12.54 13.19
CA GLY A 176 -17.63 -11.46 14.17
C GLY A 176 -18.16 -10.16 13.59
N GLY A 177 -18.69 -9.30 14.46
CA GLY A 177 -19.39 -8.06 14.08
C GLY A 177 -18.52 -7.05 13.34
N ARG A 178 -17.20 -7.09 13.57
CA ARG A 178 -16.21 -6.30 12.83
C ARG A 178 -16.21 -6.58 11.32
N SER A 179 -16.61 -7.78 10.90
CA SER A 179 -16.68 -8.13 9.47
C SER A 179 -17.74 -7.33 8.73
N MET A 180 -18.90 -7.11 9.38
CA MET A 180 -19.98 -6.29 8.82
C MET A 180 -19.56 -4.83 8.77
N LEU A 181 -19.00 -4.31 9.87
CA LEU A 181 -18.46 -2.95 9.92
C LEU A 181 -17.46 -2.70 8.80
N ARG A 182 -16.51 -3.64 8.61
CA ARG A 182 -15.50 -3.55 7.55
C ARG A 182 -16.08 -3.62 6.14
N ALA A 183 -17.14 -4.40 5.93
CA ALA A 183 -17.85 -4.42 4.65
C ALA A 183 -18.47 -3.05 4.35
N ILE A 184 -19.11 -2.42 5.35
CA ILE A 184 -19.74 -1.11 5.23
C ILE A 184 -18.72 -0.01 4.95
N GLU A 185 -17.65 0.07 5.75
CA GLU A 185 -16.57 1.06 5.59
C GLU A 185 -15.94 1.06 4.19
N ASN A 186 -15.89 -0.13 3.55
CA ASN A 186 -15.35 -0.29 2.20
C ASN A 186 -16.43 -0.25 1.10
N GLY A 187 -17.69 0.04 1.43
CA GLY A 187 -18.78 0.23 0.46
C GLY A 187 -19.45 -1.05 -0.05
N HIS A 188 -19.29 -2.18 0.64
CA HIS A 188 -19.85 -3.49 0.27
C HIS A 188 -21.14 -3.80 1.04
N LEU A 189 -22.20 -3.05 0.73
CA LEU A 189 -23.49 -3.14 1.44
C LEU A 189 -24.25 -4.45 1.19
N ASP A 190 -24.05 -5.07 0.04
CA ASP A 190 -24.59 -6.40 -0.30
C ASP A 190 -24.00 -7.48 0.62
N VAL A 191 -22.69 -7.41 0.89
CA VAL A 191 -22.02 -8.28 1.86
C VAL A 191 -22.48 -8.01 3.27
N ALA A 192 -22.62 -6.74 3.66
CA ALA A 192 -23.09 -6.37 4.99
C ALA A 192 -24.50 -6.93 5.27
N ARG A 193 -25.44 -6.78 4.32
CA ARG A 193 -26.79 -7.37 4.39
C ARG A 193 -26.75 -8.89 4.50
N TRP A 194 -25.93 -9.54 3.67
CA TRP A 194 -25.82 -11.00 3.71
C TRP A 194 -25.24 -11.50 5.04
N LEU A 195 -24.25 -10.80 5.60
CA LEU A 195 -23.69 -11.12 6.91
C LEU A 195 -24.73 -10.97 8.02
N ASP A 196 -25.59 -9.95 7.97
CA ASP A 196 -26.67 -9.75 8.94
C ASP A 196 -27.65 -10.93 8.93
N ASP A 197 -28.03 -11.38 7.73
CA ASP A 197 -28.99 -12.47 7.55
C ASP A 197 -28.43 -13.88 7.85
N ASN A 198 -27.12 -14.10 7.67
CA ASN A 198 -26.54 -15.45 7.60
C ASN A 198 -25.39 -15.73 8.58
N SER A 199 -24.82 -14.72 9.22
CA SER A 199 -23.71 -14.90 10.14
C SER A 199 -24.17 -15.61 11.43
N PRO A 200 -23.40 -16.57 11.96
CA PRO A 200 -23.69 -17.20 13.26
C PRO A 200 -23.41 -16.27 14.46
N HIS A 201 -23.11 -14.99 14.22
CA HIS A 201 -22.76 -14.00 15.24
C HIS A 201 -23.93 -13.05 15.52
N GLU A 202 -24.35 -12.97 16.78
CA GLU A 202 -25.38 -12.05 17.24
C GLU A 202 -24.78 -10.74 17.74
N HIS A 203 -25.21 -9.62 17.14
CA HIS A 203 -24.75 -8.28 17.49
C HIS A 203 -25.29 -7.79 18.85
N ASN A 204 -24.46 -7.08 19.62
CA ASN A 204 -24.88 -6.34 20.81
C ASN A 204 -25.28 -4.88 20.46
N ASP A 205 -25.87 -4.16 21.42
CA ASP A 205 -26.33 -2.77 21.24
C ASP A 205 -25.21 -1.80 20.79
N ASN A 206 -23.97 -2.00 21.27
CA ASN A 206 -22.82 -1.15 20.93
C ASN A 206 -22.30 -1.45 19.52
N GLU A 207 -22.30 -2.73 19.13
CA GLU A 207 -22.01 -3.17 17.76
C GLU A 207 -23.04 -2.62 16.78
N ILE A 208 -24.34 -2.71 17.11
CA ILE A 208 -25.42 -2.09 16.30
C ILE A 208 -25.19 -0.59 16.19
N LYS A 209 -24.84 0.10 17.28
CA LYS A 209 -24.55 1.54 17.24
C LYS A 209 -23.41 1.87 16.27
N ALA A 210 -22.31 1.12 16.34
CA ALA A 210 -21.16 1.32 15.44
C ALA A 210 -21.51 1.01 13.98
N ILE A 211 -22.21 -0.09 13.72
CA ILE A 211 -22.61 -0.54 12.38
C ILE A 211 -23.59 0.47 11.74
N VAL A 212 -24.60 0.92 12.47
CA VAL A 212 -25.56 1.93 11.99
C VAL A 212 -24.85 3.24 11.69
N HIS A 213 -23.97 3.70 12.59
CA HIS A 213 -23.21 4.93 12.38
C HIS A 213 -22.34 4.85 11.11
N ALA A 214 -21.59 3.76 10.94
CA ALA A 214 -20.79 3.54 9.74
C ALA A 214 -21.64 3.45 8.46
N ALA A 215 -22.83 2.84 8.54
CA ALA A 215 -23.76 2.77 7.42
C ALA A 215 -24.24 4.17 7.00
N LEU A 216 -24.47 5.06 7.95
CA LEU A 216 -24.81 6.46 7.68
C LEU A 216 -23.65 7.24 7.05
N GLU A 217 -22.43 7.05 7.54
CA GLU A 217 -21.23 7.65 6.95
C GLU A 217 -20.95 7.15 5.53
N ALA A 218 -21.32 5.91 5.22
CA ALA A 218 -21.24 5.32 3.88
C ALA A 218 -22.42 5.70 2.96
N GLY A 219 -23.41 6.48 3.45
CA GLY A 219 -24.61 6.86 2.68
C GLY A 219 -25.67 5.77 2.56
N ALA A 220 -25.54 4.66 3.27
CA ALA A 220 -26.44 3.52 3.25
C ALA A 220 -27.67 3.70 4.16
N VAL A 221 -28.38 4.82 4.00
CA VAL A 221 -29.47 5.26 4.91
C VAL A 221 -30.56 4.20 5.07
N GLU A 222 -31.00 3.55 3.99
CA GLU A 222 -32.05 2.52 4.08
C GLU A 222 -31.59 1.24 4.78
N PHE A 223 -30.31 0.89 4.65
CA PHE A 223 -29.74 -0.24 5.39
C PHE A 223 -29.54 0.09 6.86
N ALA A 224 -29.12 1.32 7.17
CA ALA A 224 -29.09 1.81 8.55
C ALA A 224 -30.48 1.73 9.21
N LYS A 225 -31.55 2.10 8.49
CA LYS A 225 -32.94 1.98 8.98
C LYS A 225 -33.38 0.54 9.24
N SER A 226 -32.94 -0.43 8.42
CA SER A 226 -33.34 -1.84 8.62
C SER A 226 -32.73 -2.49 9.86
N LEU A 227 -31.59 -1.97 10.34
CA LEU A 227 -30.90 -2.47 11.53
C LEU A 227 -31.43 -1.87 12.84
N LEU A 228 -32.25 -0.80 12.77
CA LEU A 228 -32.73 -0.11 13.95
C LEU A 228 -33.92 -0.84 14.61
N PRO A 229 -33.94 -0.93 15.94
CA PRO A 229 -35.16 -1.28 16.68
C PRO A 229 -36.31 -0.31 16.35
N ALA A 230 -37.55 -0.80 16.32
CA ALA A 230 -38.73 -0.05 15.89
C ALA A 230 -39.04 1.21 16.75
N ASP A 231 -38.44 1.32 17.93
CA ASP A 231 -38.64 2.40 18.90
C ASP A 231 -37.54 3.48 18.86
N ARG A 232 -36.48 3.31 18.06
CA ARG A 232 -35.34 4.24 18.02
C ARG A 232 -35.29 5.09 16.76
N SER A 233 -34.85 6.34 16.92
CA SER A 233 -34.71 7.28 15.81
C SER A 233 -33.35 7.12 15.14
N ILE A 234 -33.32 7.19 13.81
CA ILE A 234 -32.06 7.21 13.03
C ILE A 234 -31.15 8.39 13.41
N PHE A 235 -31.73 9.48 13.91
CA PHE A 235 -30.98 10.67 14.31
C PHE A 235 -30.14 10.43 15.59
N ASP A 236 -30.54 9.49 16.45
CA ASP A 236 -29.79 9.12 17.67
C ASP A 236 -28.43 8.48 17.32
N TYR A 237 -28.30 7.97 16.09
CA TYR A 237 -27.10 7.31 15.56
C TYR A 237 -26.36 8.19 14.53
N ALA A 238 -26.98 9.29 14.11
CA ALA A 238 -26.44 10.25 13.14
C ALA A 238 -25.70 11.44 13.80
N GLU A 239 -25.40 11.35 15.09
CA GLU A 239 -24.60 12.35 15.81
C GLU A 239 -23.24 12.47 15.12
N ASN A 240 -22.81 13.69 14.78
CA ASN A 240 -21.58 13.96 14.01
C ASN A 240 -21.49 13.31 12.61
N CYS A 241 -22.58 12.76 12.06
CA CYS A 241 -22.61 12.29 10.69
C CYS A 241 -22.99 13.43 9.73
N PHE A 242 -22.10 13.71 8.77
CA PHE A 242 -22.22 14.78 7.78
C PHE A 242 -22.25 14.27 6.34
N HIS A 243 -22.55 12.98 6.12
CA HIS A 243 -22.77 12.46 4.76
C HIS A 243 -23.88 13.25 4.06
N PRO A 244 -23.76 13.58 2.75
CA PRO A 244 -24.73 14.42 2.03
C PRO A 244 -26.19 13.99 2.22
N ASP A 245 -26.48 12.70 2.13
CA ASP A 245 -27.85 12.17 2.29
C ASP A 245 -28.37 12.36 3.72
N VAL A 246 -27.51 12.25 4.73
CA VAL A 246 -27.85 12.47 6.14
C VAL A 246 -28.08 13.96 6.41
N VAL A 247 -27.27 14.84 5.81
CA VAL A 247 -27.47 16.29 5.87
C VAL A 247 -28.79 16.67 5.21
N GLU A 248 -29.07 16.14 4.01
CA GLU A 248 -30.34 16.33 3.32
C GLU A 248 -31.53 15.86 4.18
N MET A 249 -31.41 14.69 4.83
CA MET A 249 -32.42 14.17 5.76
C MET A 249 -32.66 15.09 6.96
N LYS A 250 -31.59 15.61 7.57
CA LYS A 250 -31.64 16.56 8.70
C LYS A 250 -32.33 17.87 8.27
N LEU A 251 -31.94 18.43 7.12
CA LEU A 251 -32.54 19.66 6.58
C LEU A 251 -34.02 19.49 6.25
N ASN A 252 -34.39 18.37 5.61
CA ASN A 252 -35.79 18.06 5.25
C ASN A 252 -36.69 17.82 6.47
N SER A 253 -36.10 17.34 7.57
CA SER A 253 -36.80 17.11 8.83
C SER A 253 -36.89 18.38 9.71
N GLY A 254 -36.37 19.52 9.22
CA GLY A 254 -36.36 20.80 9.94
C GLY A 254 -35.39 20.84 11.13
N ILE A 255 -34.44 19.90 11.21
CA ILE A 255 -33.40 19.90 12.24
C ILE A 255 -32.42 21.01 11.90
N GLN A 256 -32.35 22.04 12.75
CA GLN A 256 -31.36 23.10 12.63
C GLN A 256 -30.00 22.58 13.11
N LEU A 257 -29.04 22.50 12.20
CA LEU A 257 -27.63 22.31 12.53
C LEU A 257 -27.11 23.50 13.37
N ASN A 258 -26.31 23.19 14.38
CA ASN A 258 -25.56 24.24 15.07
C ASN A 258 -24.47 24.81 14.14
N GLN A 259 -23.78 25.89 14.57
CA GLN A 259 -22.78 26.55 13.71
C GLN A 259 -21.61 25.64 13.33
N THR A 260 -21.14 24.80 14.24
CA THR A 260 -20.04 23.85 14.00
C THR A 260 -20.45 22.76 13.01
N ASP A 261 -21.65 22.21 13.18
CA ASP A 261 -22.23 21.18 12.32
C ASP A 261 -22.50 21.71 10.92
N ALA A 262 -22.97 22.95 10.81
CA ALA A 262 -23.15 23.63 9.52
C ALA A 262 -21.80 23.83 8.81
N ALA A 263 -20.74 24.19 9.53
CA ALA A 263 -19.39 24.34 8.96
C ALA A 263 -18.87 23.00 8.38
N LEU A 264 -19.04 21.91 9.13
CA LEU A 264 -18.63 20.56 8.71
C LEU A 264 -19.50 20.04 7.56
N ALA A 265 -20.79 20.36 7.56
CA ALA A 265 -21.70 20.06 6.45
C ALA A 265 -21.29 20.80 5.16
N VAL A 266 -20.90 22.08 5.22
CA VAL A 266 -20.39 22.83 4.05
C VAL A 266 -19.20 22.09 3.42
N TYR A 267 -18.23 21.68 4.24
CA TYR A 267 -17.06 20.94 3.76
C TYR A 267 -17.45 19.60 3.12
N SER A 268 -18.31 18.82 3.78
CA SER A 268 -18.76 17.51 3.29
C SER A 268 -19.55 17.61 1.98
N LEU A 269 -20.50 18.54 1.89
CA LEU A 269 -21.31 18.76 0.69
C LEU A 269 -20.47 19.22 -0.50
N THR A 270 -19.44 20.04 -0.23
CA THR A 270 -18.47 20.46 -1.25
C THR A 270 -17.66 19.27 -1.77
N LYS A 271 -17.17 18.41 -0.88
CA LYS A 271 -16.48 17.17 -1.26
C LYS A 271 -17.36 16.28 -2.14
N ALA A 272 -18.67 16.26 -1.90
CA ALA A 272 -19.65 15.52 -2.69
C ALA A 272 -20.11 16.22 -3.98
N GLY A 273 -19.84 17.51 -4.17
CA GLY A 273 -20.31 18.27 -5.33
C GLY A 273 -21.79 18.69 -5.27
N ARG A 274 -22.40 18.72 -4.07
CA ARG A 274 -23.82 19.06 -3.88
C ARG A 274 -24.04 20.56 -3.67
N LEU A 275 -23.90 21.33 -4.74
CA LEU A 275 -24.11 22.79 -4.72
C LEU A 275 -25.56 23.19 -4.37
N ASP A 276 -26.52 22.34 -4.70
CA ASP A 276 -27.93 22.47 -4.34
C ASP A 276 -28.12 22.48 -2.81
N LEU A 277 -27.55 21.49 -2.12
CA LEU A 277 -27.63 21.38 -0.67
C LEU A 277 -26.83 22.48 0.04
N LEU A 278 -25.71 22.92 -0.53
CA LEU A 278 -24.96 24.07 0.00
C LEU A 278 -25.81 25.35 -0.01
N LYS A 279 -26.51 25.63 -1.10
CA LYS A 279 -27.41 26.78 -1.20
C LYS A 279 -28.62 26.65 -0.28
N GLN A 280 -29.14 25.43 -0.10
CA GLN A 280 -30.23 25.17 0.85
C GLN A 280 -29.77 25.40 2.29
N LEU A 281 -28.57 24.93 2.64
CA LEU A 281 -27.97 25.13 3.96
C LEU A 281 -27.75 26.63 4.24
N ASP A 282 -27.21 27.38 3.28
CA ASP A 282 -27.02 28.84 3.39
C ASP A 282 -28.34 29.60 3.54
N HIS A 283 -29.41 29.15 2.87
CA HIS A 283 -30.73 29.76 3.02
C HIS A 283 -31.38 29.50 4.39
N LEU A 284 -31.17 28.30 4.96
CA LEU A 284 -31.82 27.87 6.20
C LEU A 284 -31.08 28.33 7.46
N HIS A 285 -29.78 28.61 7.35
CA HIS A 285 -28.95 29.01 8.48
C HIS A 285 -28.66 30.50 8.45
N SER A 286 -28.88 31.18 9.57
CA SER A 286 -28.39 32.55 9.73
C SER A 286 -26.86 32.57 9.57
N PRO A 287 -26.30 33.55 8.84
CA PRO A 287 -24.86 33.63 8.67
C PRO A 287 -24.19 33.71 10.05
N PRO A 288 -23.21 32.85 10.36
CA PRO A 288 -22.46 32.95 11.60
C PRO A 288 -21.80 34.33 11.72
N PRO A 289 -21.49 34.79 12.95
CA PRO A 289 -20.75 36.03 13.16
C PRO A 289 -19.47 36.03 12.32
N ALA A 290 -19.11 37.17 11.75
CA ALA A 290 -17.96 37.31 10.85
C ALA A 290 -16.64 36.80 11.46
N ASP A 291 -16.53 36.73 12.78
CA ASP A 291 -15.34 36.29 13.54
C ASP A 291 -15.35 34.80 13.92
N ASN A 292 -16.20 33.98 13.31
CA ASN A 292 -16.20 32.54 13.55
C ASN A 292 -15.04 31.85 12.77
N GLU A 293 -13.86 31.83 13.40
CA GLU A 293 -12.64 31.19 12.86
C GLU A 293 -12.84 29.71 12.42
N PRO A 294 -13.47 28.82 13.22
CA PRO A 294 -13.77 27.45 12.77
C PRO A 294 -14.59 27.37 11.48
N TYR A 295 -15.57 28.27 11.32
CA TYR A 295 -16.43 28.30 10.13
C TYR A 295 -15.65 28.77 8.90
N LEU A 296 -14.87 29.86 9.03
CA LEU A 296 -13.99 30.35 7.96
C LEU A 296 -12.94 29.31 7.55
N HIS A 297 -12.40 28.55 8.52
CA HIS A 297 -11.49 27.44 8.23
C HIS A 297 -12.17 26.35 7.39
N CYS A 298 -13.37 25.91 7.77
CA CYS A 298 -14.14 24.93 7.00
C CYS A 298 -14.51 25.47 5.60
N TRP A 299 -14.81 26.76 5.49
CA TRP A 299 -15.07 27.41 4.19
C TRP A 299 -13.83 27.43 3.30
N LYS A 300 -12.65 27.75 3.86
CA LYS A 300 -11.36 27.66 3.16
C LYS A 300 -11.13 26.23 2.67
N LEU A 301 -11.36 25.21 3.50
CA LEU A 301 -11.26 23.79 3.11
C LEU A 301 -12.28 23.41 2.03
N ALA A 302 -13.50 23.96 2.06
CA ALA A 302 -14.50 23.75 1.02
C ALA A 302 -14.03 24.34 -0.32
N MET A 303 -13.52 25.57 -0.34
CA MET A 303 -12.93 26.17 -1.54
C MET A 303 -11.79 25.31 -2.11
N TYR A 304 -10.92 24.79 -1.24
CA TYR A 304 -9.89 23.82 -1.64
C TYR A 304 -10.47 22.57 -2.30
N GLY A 305 -11.44 21.93 -1.66
CA GLY A 305 -12.10 20.74 -2.18
C GLY A 305 -12.77 20.98 -3.54
N ALA A 306 -13.41 22.13 -3.73
CA ALA A 306 -14.03 22.51 -5.00
C ALA A 306 -12.98 22.68 -6.12
N ILE A 307 -11.85 23.33 -5.84
CA ILE A 307 -10.72 23.46 -6.78
C ILE A 307 -10.14 22.09 -7.11
N GLN A 308 -9.97 21.23 -6.10
CA GLN A 308 -9.41 19.88 -6.27
C GLN A 308 -10.28 18.97 -7.16
N ARG A 309 -11.60 19.23 -7.18
CA ARG A 309 -12.62 18.57 -8.03
C ARG A 309 -12.77 19.21 -9.40
N GLU A 310 -12.18 20.39 -9.62
CA GLU A 310 -12.34 21.21 -10.82
C GLU A 310 -13.80 21.60 -11.11
N ASP A 311 -14.61 21.70 -10.05
CA ASP A 311 -16.04 22.05 -10.12
C ASP A 311 -16.20 23.57 -10.25
N PHE A 312 -16.07 24.08 -11.47
CA PHE A 312 -16.07 25.52 -11.74
C PHE A 312 -17.31 26.27 -11.21
N PRO A 313 -18.56 25.79 -11.39
CA PRO A 313 -19.74 26.44 -10.82
C PRO A 313 -19.70 26.55 -9.28
N MET A 314 -19.21 25.51 -8.60
CA MET A 314 -19.06 25.51 -7.15
C MET A 314 -17.95 26.46 -6.71
N ILE A 315 -16.81 26.47 -7.41
CA ILE A 315 -15.72 27.43 -7.17
C ILE A 315 -16.23 28.85 -7.31
N GLN A 316 -16.97 29.16 -8.39
CA GLN A 316 -17.55 30.49 -8.60
C GLN A 316 -18.43 30.90 -7.42
N TRP A 317 -19.35 30.02 -7.02
CA TRP A 317 -20.26 30.29 -5.92
C TRP A 317 -19.52 30.51 -4.59
N LEU A 318 -18.59 29.63 -4.22
CA LEU A 318 -17.84 29.73 -2.96
C LEU A 318 -16.92 30.95 -2.91
N VAL A 319 -16.29 31.31 -4.03
CA VAL A 319 -15.38 32.46 -4.16
C VAL A 319 -16.14 33.79 -4.10
N GLU A 320 -17.30 33.87 -4.76
CA GLU A 320 -18.11 35.10 -4.80
C GLU A 320 -18.95 35.30 -3.54
N HIS A 321 -19.09 34.27 -2.71
CA HIS A 321 -19.80 34.35 -1.43
C HIS A 321 -19.12 35.29 -0.43
N GLN A 322 -19.88 35.88 0.51
CA GLN A 322 -19.36 36.76 1.55
C GLN A 322 -18.23 36.10 2.34
N PHE A 323 -18.43 34.85 2.79
CA PHE A 323 -17.38 34.09 3.48
C PHE A 323 -16.13 33.82 2.62
N GLY A 324 -16.28 33.71 1.30
CA GLY A 324 -15.12 33.60 0.39
C GLY A 324 -14.31 34.91 0.36
N GLN A 325 -14.99 36.06 0.38
CA GLN A 325 -14.34 37.37 0.51
C GLN A 325 -13.69 37.54 1.88
N ASP A 326 -14.36 37.10 2.96
CA ASP A 326 -13.81 37.13 4.33
C ASP A 326 -12.53 36.28 4.44
N VAL A 327 -12.49 35.08 3.83
CA VAL A 327 -11.29 34.23 3.76
C VAL A 327 -10.14 34.96 3.04
N ARG A 328 -10.45 35.74 2.00
CA ARG A 328 -9.44 36.54 1.29
C ARG A 328 -8.91 37.70 2.14
N GLU A 329 -9.80 38.38 2.84
CA GLU A 329 -9.48 39.59 3.62
C GLU A 329 -8.78 39.27 4.94
N LYS A 330 -9.17 38.18 5.62
CA LYS A 330 -8.62 37.73 6.90
C LYS A 330 -7.40 36.82 6.77
N ARG A 331 -6.66 36.89 5.66
CA ARG A 331 -5.51 36.00 5.41
C ARG A 331 -4.37 36.24 6.43
N ASP A 332 -3.99 35.18 7.13
CA ASP A 332 -2.69 35.07 7.80
C ASP A 332 -1.81 34.14 6.95
N GLY A 333 -1.05 34.73 6.02
CA GLY A 333 -0.19 34.00 5.08
C GLY A 333 -0.83 33.59 3.75
N SER A 334 -0.24 32.59 3.08
CA SER A 334 -0.66 32.10 1.76
C SER A 334 -1.98 31.34 1.84
N LEU A 335 -2.92 31.64 0.93
CA LEU A 335 -4.19 30.94 0.81
C LEU A 335 -4.01 29.56 0.19
N GLY A 336 -3.04 29.39 -0.72
CA GLY A 336 -2.65 28.13 -1.37
C GLY A 336 -3.63 27.59 -2.42
N PHE A 337 -4.58 28.41 -2.88
CA PHE A 337 -5.57 28.01 -3.89
C PHE A 337 -4.97 27.87 -5.29
N VAL A 338 -4.11 28.81 -5.70
CA VAL A 338 -3.34 28.77 -6.97
C VAL A 338 -2.50 27.49 -7.03
N ASP A 339 -1.96 27.14 -5.88
CA ASP A 339 -1.07 26.03 -5.61
C ASP A 339 -1.73 24.66 -5.89
N VAL A 340 -3.01 24.52 -5.54
CA VAL A 340 -3.81 23.33 -5.85
C VAL A 340 -4.36 23.34 -7.27
N ALA A 341 -4.68 24.51 -7.83
CA ALA A 341 -5.05 24.60 -9.24
C ALA A 341 -3.86 24.24 -10.17
N ALA A 342 -2.65 24.62 -9.77
CA ALA A 342 -1.41 24.31 -10.48
C ALA A 342 -1.06 22.82 -10.46
N SER A 343 -1.30 22.12 -9.34
CA SER A 343 -1.09 20.67 -9.24
C SER A 343 -2.04 19.83 -10.09
N ARG A 344 -3.13 20.43 -10.59
CA ARG A 344 -4.06 19.84 -11.56
C ARG A 344 -3.81 20.30 -13.00
N GLY A 345 -2.97 21.33 -13.18
CA GLY A 345 -2.69 21.93 -14.49
C GLY A 345 -3.88 22.71 -15.07
N ASN A 346 -4.89 23.07 -14.25
CA ASN A 346 -6.08 23.73 -14.75
C ASN A 346 -5.88 25.24 -14.91
N LEU A 347 -5.49 25.63 -16.13
CA LEU A 347 -5.21 27.01 -16.49
C LEU A 347 -6.42 27.95 -16.33
N CYS A 348 -7.63 27.46 -16.59
CA CYS A 348 -8.85 28.26 -16.45
C CYS A 348 -9.10 28.66 -14.99
N ILE A 349 -8.92 27.72 -14.06
CA ILE A 349 -9.05 28.00 -12.63
C ILE A 349 -7.93 28.93 -12.15
N LEU A 350 -6.69 28.73 -12.61
CA LEU A 350 -5.57 29.61 -12.31
C LEU A 350 -5.83 31.07 -12.72
N GLN A 351 -6.32 31.27 -13.95
CA GLN A 351 -6.69 32.58 -14.46
C GLN A 351 -7.86 33.19 -13.67
N TYR A 352 -8.90 32.40 -13.39
CA TYR A 352 -10.07 32.84 -12.64
C TYR A 352 -9.73 33.27 -11.20
N LEU A 353 -8.93 32.48 -10.47
CA LEU A 353 -8.49 32.81 -9.11
C LEU A 353 -7.67 34.10 -9.09
N ARG A 354 -6.82 34.31 -10.11
CA ARG A 354 -6.06 35.54 -10.28
C ARG A 354 -6.97 36.75 -10.50
N ASP A 355 -7.94 36.64 -11.40
CA ASP A 355 -8.87 37.72 -11.71
C ASP A 355 -9.72 38.12 -10.48
N LYS A 356 -10.03 37.17 -9.60
CA LYS A 356 -10.77 37.41 -8.35
C LYS A 356 -9.90 37.84 -7.15
N GLY A 357 -8.59 37.96 -7.33
CA GLY A 357 -7.66 38.40 -6.29
C GLY A 357 -7.29 37.33 -5.25
N PHE A 358 -7.50 36.05 -5.57
CA PHE A 358 -7.08 34.89 -4.77
C PHE A 358 -5.69 34.36 -5.18
N ALA A 359 -4.91 35.20 -5.87
CA ALA A 359 -3.61 34.87 -6.41
C ALA A 359 -2.49 35.14 -5.39
N ASP A 360 -1.98 34.08 -4.77
CA ASP A 360 -0.77 34.07 -3.96
C ASP A 360 0.00 32.73 -4.12
N GLY A 361 1.24 32.68 -3.62
CA GLY A 361 2.05 31.45 -3.62
C GLY A 361 2.41 30.92 -5.02
N TYR A 362 2.73 31.81 -5.97
CA TYR A 362 3.08 31.39 -7.34
C TYR A 362 4.35 30.54 -7.41
N GLU A 363 5.27 30.74 -6.48
CA GLU A 363 6.52 29.98 -6.36
C GLU A 363 6.23 28.50 -6.04
N ASP A 364 5.48 28.23 -4.97
CA ASP A 364 5.05 26.88 -4.59
C ASP A 364 4.21 26.23 -5.71
N ALA A 365 3.35 27.04 -6.34
CA ALA A 365 2.48 26.58 -7.42
C ALA A 365 3.29 26.14 -8.63
N LEU A 366 4.37 26.85 -8.94
CA LEU A 366 5.29 26.52 -10.03
C LEU A 366 5.97 25.17 -9.76
N VAL A 367 6.46 24.93 -8.53
CA VAL A 367 7.04 23.64 -8.14
C VAL A 367 6.04 22.51 -8.30
N ARG A 368 4.80 22.69 -7.84
CA ARG A 368 3.76 21.66 -7.98
C ARG A 368 3.36 21.40 -9.42
N ALA A 369 3.31 22.43 -10.26
CA ALA A 369 3.07 22.27 -11.69
C ALA A 369 4.20 21.48 -12.35
N VAL A 370 5.47 21.72 -11.95
CA VAL A 370 6.62 20.93 -12.39
C VAL A 370 6.55 19.50 -11.88
N HIS A 371 6.28 19.27 -10.60
CA HIS A 371 6.13 17.92 -10.01
C HIS A 371 5.09 17.07 -10.72
N ASN A 372 3.97 17.66 -11.14
CA ASN A 372 2.87 16.95 -11.80
C ASN A 372 2.93 16.98 -13.34
N GLY A 373 3.97 17.57 -13.95
CA GLY A 373 4.16 17.53 -15.40
C GLY A 373 3.24 18.47 -16.19
N HIS A 374 2.72 19.53 -15.58
CA HIS A 374 1.77 20.44 -16.22
C HIS A 374 2.48 21.58 -16.95
N LEU A 375 3.08 21.28 -18.10
CA LEU A 375 3.86 22.23 -18.90
C LEU A 375 3.15 23.57 -19.17
N ASP A 376 1.85 23.56 -19.49
CA ASP A 376 1.12 24.80 -19.80
C ASP A 376 0.85 25.65 -18.55
N ALA A 377 0.63 25.01 -17.40
CA ALA A 377 0.59 25.72 -16.12
C ALA A 377 1.97 26.28 -15.76
N VAL A 378 3.06 25.53 -16.00
CA VAL A 378 4.44 26.01 -15.82
C VAL A 378 4.72 27.25 -16.67
N LYS A 379 4.38 27.22 -17.97
CA LYS A 379 4.54 28.37 -18.87
C LYS A 379 3.75 29.59 -18.39
N TRP A 380 2.56 29.38 -17.84
CA TRP A 380 1.72 30.47 -17.34
C TRP A 380 2.18 30.99 -15.97
N LEU A 381 2.66 30.14 -15.07
CA LEU A 381 3.10 30.53 -13.72
C LEU A 381 4.46 31.22 -13.73
N LEU A 382 5.37 30.84 -14.65
CA LEU A 382 6.74 31.35 -14.69
C LEU A 382 6.85 32.89 -14.78
N PRO A 383 6.05 33.61 -15.59
CA PRO A 383 6.05 35.08 -15.60
C PRO A 383 5.47 35.72 -14.33
N HIS A 384 4.69 34.98 -13.54
CA HIS A 384 4.00 35.48 -12.34
C HIS A 384 4.76 35.18 -11.04
N ALA A 385 5.68 34.20 -11.06
CA ALA A 385 6.58 33.90 -9.95
C ALA A 385 7.70 34.96 -9.88
N THR A 386 7.47 36.02 -9.11
CA THR A 386 8.35 37.21 -9.08
C THR A 386 9.60 37.02 -8.22
N ASP A 387 9.61 36.08 -7.28
CA ASP A 387 10.72 35.86 -6.35
C ASP A 387 11.05 34.38 -6.17
N LEU A 388 11.72 33.79 -7.16
CA LEU A 388 12.15 32.39 -7.12
C LEU A 388 13.11 32.09 -5.97
N THR A 389 13.75 33.10 -5.34
CA THR A 389 14.68 32.87 -4.22
C THR A 389 14.01 32.29 -2.97
N LYS A 390 12.67 32.33 -2.91
CA LYS A 390 11.85 31.69 -1.87
C LYS A 390 11.67 30.18 -2.06
N LEU A 391 12.09 29.63 -3.19
CA LEU A 391 12.10 28.20 -3.43
C LEU A 391 13.21 27.58 -2.59
N ASP A 392 12.88 27.12 -1.38
CA ASP A 392 13.77 26.35 -0.50
C ASP A 392 14.47 25.24 -1.30
N ASP A 393 15.81 25.25 -1.45
CA ASP A 393 16.69 24.21 -2.05
C ASP A 393 16.21 23.44 -3.33
N HIS A 394 15.05 23.78 -3.90
CA HIS A 394 14.31 23.02 -4.89
C HIS A 394 14.67 23.56 -6.26
N ASN A 395 15.54 22.82 -6.93
CA ASN A 395 15.90 23.10 -8.31
C ASN A 395 14.83 22.53 -9.26
N LEU A 396 14.21 23.40 -10.06
CA LEU A 396 13.10 23.00 -10.93
C LEU A 396 13.50 21.95 -11.98
N MET A 397 14.76 21.98 -12.45
CA MET A 397 15.27 20.99 -13.40
C MET A 397 15.50 19.64 -12.73
N ASP A 398 16.00 19.63 -11.50
CA ASP A 398 16.20 18.38 -10.75
C ASP A 398 14.84 17.74 -10.39
N GLU A 399 13.83 18.55 -10.05
CA GLU A 399 12.47 18.08 -9.79
C GLU A 399 11.80 17.55 -11.07
N ALA A 400 11.91 18.25 -12.19
CA ALA A 400 11.41 17.75 -13.48
C ALA A 400 12.08 16.41 -13.85
N ALA A 401 13.39 16.27 -13.61
CA ALA A 401 14.11 15.03 -13.86
C ALA A 401 13.68 13.89 -12.92
N LYS A 402 13.46 14.20 -11.64
CA LYS A 402 13.00 13.25 -10.64
C LYS A 402 11.65 12.63 -11.00
N TYR A 403 10.71 13.43 -11.51
CA TYR A 403 9.37 12.94 -11.87
C TYR A 403 9.21 12.56 -13.35
N GLY A 404 10.29 12.60 -14.14
CA GLY A 404 10.28 12.08 -15.50
C GLY A 404 9.72 13.04 -16.56
N HIS A 405 9.60 14.33 -16.26
CA HIS A 405 8.97 15.32 -17.15
C HIS A 405 9.96 15.85 -18.17
N LEU A 406 10.24 15.03 -19.19
CA LEU A 406 11.20 15.34 -20.26
C LEU A 406 10.81 16.59 -21.07
N ASP A 407 9.52 16.83 -21.26
CA ASP A 407 8.99 18.01 -21.97
C ASP A 407 9.28 19.32 -21.21
N ILE A 408 9.16 19.32 -19.89
CA ILE A 408 9.51 20.45 -19.02
C ILE A 408 11.03 20.66 -19.02
N LEU A 409 11.84 19.59 -18.95
CA LEU A 409 13.29 19.68 -19.08
C LEU A 409 13.72 20.29 -20.42
N GLN A 410 13.12 19.82 -21.51
CA GLN A 410 13.37 20.34 -22.85
C GLN A 410 12.91 21.80 -22.99
N PHE A 411 11.77 22.15 -22.40
CA PHE A 411 11.28 23.53 -22.39
C PHE A 411 12.27 24.46 -21.70
N PHE A 412 12.72 24.14 -20.49
CA PHE A 412 13.71 24.94 -19.77
C PHE A 412 15.08 24.96 -20.47
N HIS A 413 15.49 23.88 -21.13
CA HIS A 413 16.75 23.79 -21.87
C HIS A 413 16.75 24.60 -23.18
N ASN A 414 15.68 24.49 -23.96
CA ASN A 414 15.55 25.16 -25.26
C ASN A 414 15.28 26.65 -25.12
N THR A 415 14.73 27.09 -23.99
CA THR A 415 14.54 28.49 -23.70
C THR A 415 15.91 29.09 -23.36
N SER A 416 16.60 29.69 -24.33
CA SER A 416 17.95 30.30 -24.16
C SER A 416 17.99 31.43 -23.11
N SER A 417 16.84 31.81 -22.57
CA SER A 417 16.69 32.70 -21.44
C SER A 417 15.33 32.47 -20.76
N PRO A 418 15.19 31.51 -19.83
CA PRO A 418 14.04 31.49 -18.92
C PRO A 418 14.01 32.81 -18.12
N CYS A 419 15.20 33.39 -17.91
CA CYS A 419 15.47 34.70 -17.33
C CYS A 419 14.99 35.91 -18.16
N ALA A 420 14.54 35.75 -19.42
CA ALA A 420 13.86 36.83 -20.13
C ALA A 420 12.43 37.07 -19.61
N LEU A 421 11.87 36.10 -18.88
CA LEU A 421 10.53 36.14 -18.28
C LEU A 421 10.54 36.60 -16.82
N ILE A 422 11.72 36.79 -16.21
CA ILE A 422 11.88 37.11 -14.78
C ILE A 422 12.64 38.44 -14.67
N SER A 423 12.09 39.43 -13.94
CA SER A 423 12.61 40.81 -13.96
C SER A 423 13.93 41.02 -13.20
N ARG A 424 14.47 40.00 -12.50
CA ARG A 424 15.72 40.08 -11.73
C ARG A 424 16.68 38.95 -12.13
N LYS A 425 17.76 39.31 -12.83
CA LYS A 425 18.63 38.39 -13.57
C LYS A 425 19.67 37.61 -12.74
N THR A 426 19.98 38.01 -11.51
CA THR A 426 21.21 37.54 -10.84
C THR A 426 21.01 36.33 -9.93
N ASP A 427 19.83 36.14 -9.34
CA ASP A 427 19.58 35.08 -8.34
C ASP A 427 18.74 33.91 -8.91
N ALA A 428 17.95 34.16 -9.95
CA ALA A 428 17.15 33.13 -10.65
C ALA A 428 18.00 32.11 -11.43
N MET A 429 19.29 32.39 -11.65
CA MET A 429 20.18 31.59 -12.51
C MET A 429 20.73 30.34 -11.81
N GLU A 430 20.64 30.23 -10.48
CA GLU A 430 21.00 29.03 -9.71
C GLU A 430 19.81 28.05 -9.56
N ILE A 431 18.56 28.54 -9.68
CA ILE A 431 17.32 27.79 -9.37
C ILE A 431 16.80 26.99 -10.58
N ILE A 432 17.19 27.40 -11.79
CA ILE A 432 16.85 26.74 -13.06
C ILE A 432 18.14 26.18 -13.70
N ARG A 433 18.83 25.25 -13.02
CA ARG A 433 20.04 24.57 -13.55
C ARG A 433 20.04 23.11 -13.16
N CYS A 434 20.40 22.19 -14.04
CA CYS A 434 20.64 20.82 -13.58
C CYS A 434 21.80 20.79 -12.57
N SER A 435 21.68 19.95 -11.56
CA SER A 435 22.81 19.49 -10.76
C SER A 435 23.06 18.00 -11.06
N PRO A 436 24.14 17.39 -10.54
CA PRO A 436 24.31 15.93 -10.61
C PRO A 436 23.10 15.17 -10.04
N LYS A 437 22.32 15.80 -9.13
CA LYS A 437 21.10 15.22 -8.56
C LYS A 437 20.02 14.98 -9.61
N ALA A 438 19.95 15.75 -10.71
CA ALA A 438 18.98 15.51 -11.78
C ALA A 438 19.07 14.08 -12.32
N MET A 439 20.29 13.65 -12.68
CA MET A 439 20.50 12.30 -13.22
C MET A 439 20.41 11.24 -12.12
N ASP A 440 20.87 11.54 -10.90
CA ASP A 440 20.71 10.63 -9.76
C ASP A 440 19.24 10.34 -9.46
N PHE A 441 18.38 11.38 -9.45
CA PHE A 441 16.95 11.24 -9.20
C PHE A 441 16.23 10.57 -10.37
N ALA A 442 16.53 10.93 -11.62
CA ALA A 442 15.95 10.26 -12.78
C ALA A 442 16.27 8.76 -12.79
N ALA A 443 17.52 8.39 -12.49
CA ALA A 443 17.94 6.99 -12.36
C ALA A 443 17.26 6.29 -11.19
N ALA A 444 17.12 6.97 -10.04
CA ALA A 444 16.43 6.44 -8.87
C ALA A 444 14.93 6.21 -9.12
N GLN A 445 14.29 6.95 -10.02
CA GLN A 445 12.84 6.85 -10.29
C GLN A 445 12.51 6.04 -11.54
N GLY A 446 13.51 5.55 -12.28
CA GLY A 446 13.29 4.65 -13.41
C GLY A 446 13.14 5.35 -14.77
N HIS A 447 13.44 6.65 -14.84
CA HIS A 447 13.27 7.47 -16.05
C HIS A 447 14.50 7.37 -16.97
N LEU A 448 14.65 6.24 -17.66
CA LEU A 448 15.80 5.97 -18.54
C LEU A 448 15.90 6.99 -19.70
N ASP A 449 14.77 7.42 -20.25
CA ASP A 449 14.70 8.45 -21.29
C ASP A 449 15.25 9.80 -20.82
N VAL A 450 14.91 10.22 -19.59
CA VAL A 450 15.48 11.41 -18.95
C VAL A 450 16.96 11.24 -18.67
N VAL A 451 17.40 10.07 -18.18
CA VAL A 451 18.84 9.78 -17.96
C VAL A 451 19.63 9.91 -19.26
N GLN A 452 19.12 9.33 -20.35
CA GLN A 452 19.74 9.42 -21.68
C GLN A 452 19.77 10.86 -22.19
N TRP A 453 18.67 11.60 -22.03
CA TRP A 453 18.59 12.99 -22.46
C TRP A 453 19.54 13.89 -21.66
N LEU A 454 19.58 13.74 -20.33
CA LEU A 454 20.51 14.48 -19.47
C LEU A 454 21.96 14.18 -19.87
N HIS A 455 22.30 12.92 -20.13
CA HIS A 455 23.65 12.56 -20.57
C HIS A 455 24.03 13.18 -21.92
N ALA A 456 23.11 13.22 -22.88
CA ALA A 456 23.38 13.74 -24.22
C ALA A 456 23.44 15.28 -24.28
N ASN A 457 22.69 15.98 -23.42
CA ASN A 457 22.47 17.42 -23.53
C ASN A 457 23.05 18.24 -22.37
N ARG A 458 23.52 17.60 -21.30
CA ARG A 458 24.04 18.24 -20.07
C ARG A 458 25.43 17.71 -19.72
N SER A 459 26.20 18.48 -18.96
CA SER A 459 27.60 18.17 -18.64
C SER A 459 27.86 17.93 -17.14
N GLU A 460 26.86 18.17 -16.29
CA GLU A 460 26.94 18.05 -14.84
C GLU A 460 27.21 16.62 -14.37
N GLY A 461 26.82 15.63 -15.16
CA GLY A 461 27.03 14.21 -14.85
C GLY A 461 26.09 13.69 -13.77
N CYS A 462 26.53 12.65 -13.06
CA CYS A 462 25.83 12.06 -11.93
C CYS A 462 26.80 11.76 -10.79
N THR A 463 26.31 11.17 -9.71
CA THR A 463 27.16 10.62 -8.65
C THR A 463 27.02 9.10 -8.61
N THR A 464 27.65 8.45 -7.62
CA THR A 464 27.42 7.02 -7.36
C THR A 464 25.97 6.73 -6.94
N PHE A 465 25.21 7.74 -6.50
CA PHE A 465 23.81 7.58 -6.14
C PHE A 465 22.91 7.19 -7.31
N ALA A 466 23.22 7.60 -8.55
CA ALA A 466 22.47 7.15 -9.72
C ALA A 466 22.44 5.62 -9.82
N MET A 467 23.60 4.96 -9.77
CA MET A 467 23.67 3.50 -9.90
C MET A 467 23.22 2.79 -8.61
N ASN A 468 23.55 3.32 -7.43
CA ASN A 468 23.12 2.75 -6.16
C ASN A 468 21.59 2.71 -6.04
N ASN A 469 20.91 3.82 -6.35
CA ASN A 469 19.46 3.92 -6.22
C ASN A 469 18.72 3.20 -7.37
N ALA A 470 19.27 3.21 -8.59
CA ALA A 470 18.74 2.38 -9.68
C ALA A 470 18.82 0.88 -9.33
N ALA A 471 19.92 0.44 -8.72
CA ALA A 471 20.07 -0.94 -8.25
C ALA A 471 19.11 -1.26 -7.11
N LYS A 472 19.00 -0.36 -6.12
CA LYS A 472 18.04 -0.46 -5.01
C LYS A 472 16.62 -0.64 -5.51
N ASN A 473 16.20 0.10 -6.53
CA ASN A 473 14.83 0.05 -7.05
C ASN A 473 14.63 -0.98 -8.18
N GLY A 474 15.64 -1.80 -8.49
CA GLY A 474 15.52 -2.90 -9.44
C GLY A 474 15.56 -2.51 -10.90
N TYR A 475 15.95 -1.27 -11.22
CA TYR A 475 16.07 -0.76 -12.59
C TYR A 475 17.36 -1.24 -13.26
N LEU A 476 17.44 -2.56 -13.51
CA LEU A 476 18.61 -3.21 -14.08
C LEU A 476 19.05 -2.61 -15.42
N GLU A 477 18.09 -2.19 -16.27
CA GLU A 477 18.39 -1.54 -17.54
C GLU A 477 19.15 -0.21 -17.35
N ILE A 478 18.75 0.58 -16.35
CA ILE A 478 19.45 1.83 -16.00
C ILE A 478 20.82 1.53 -15.41
N VAL A 479 20.94 0.51 -14.55
CA VAL A 479 22.24 0.07 -14.00
C VAL A 479 23.20 -0.32 -15.12
N GLN A 480 22.74 -1.10 -16.09
CA GLN A 480 23.53 -1.51 -17.27
C GLN A 480 23.90 -0.32 -18.14
N TRP A 481 22.96 0.60 -18.35
CA TRP A 481 23.18 1.80 -19.15
C TRP A 481 24.21 2.73 -18.50
N LEU A 482 24.06 3.01 -17.20
CA LEU A 482 24.99 3.83 -16.42
C LEU A 482 26.39 3.19 -16.41
N HIS A 483 26.48 1.88 -16.23
CA HIS A 483 27.76 1.17 -16.27
C HIS A 483 28.49 1.29 -17.61
N THR A 484 27.74 1.32 -18.71
CA THR A 484 28.31 1.38 -20.06
C THR A 484 28.72 2.80 -20.45
N ASN A 485 27.94 3.81 -20.03
CA ASN A 485 28.05 5.18 -20.54
C ASN A 485 28.64 6.19 -19.53
N ARG A 486 28.79 5.80 -18.25
CA ARG A 486 29.29 6.66 -17.17
C ARG A 486 30.46 6.01 -16.43
N SER A 487 31.30 6.82 -15.80
CA SER A 487 32.53 6.38 -15.13
C SER A 487 32.48 6.47 -13.60
N GLU A 488 31.44 7.11 -13.06
CA GLU A 488 31.26 7.35 -11.62
C GLU A 488 31.12 6.06 -10.82
N GLY A 489 30.53 5.01 -11.43
CA GLY A 489 30.40 3.70 -10.81
C GLY A 489 29.34 3.63 -9.70
N CYS A 490 29.56 2.73 -8.74
CA CYS A 490 28.68 2.50 -7.60
C CYS A 490 29.48 2.28 -6.31
N THR A 491 28.80 2.09 -5.19
CA THR A 491 29.40 1.60 -3.94
C THR A 491 28.83 0.24 -3.57
N THR A 492 29.29 -0.34 -2.46
CA THR A 492 28.71 -1.58 -1.89
C THR A 492 27.21 -1.46 -1.61
N GLU A 493 26.69 -0.23 -1.42
CA GLU A 493 25.27 0.03 -1.21
C GLU A 493 24.40 -0.41 -2.38
N ALA A 494 24.92 -0.43 -3.62
CA ALA A 494 24.17 -0.91 -4.78
C ALA A 494 23.77 -2.38 -4.62
N MET A 495 24.71 -3.24 -4.22
CA MET A 495 24.44 -4.66 -4.03
C MET A 495 23.72 -4.93 -2.71
N ASP A 496 24.09 -4.23 -1.63
CA ASP A 496 23.42 -4.36 -0.32
C ASP A 496 21.93 -4.00 -0.43
N SER A 497 21.60 -2.89 -1.09
CA SER A 497 20.22 -2.43 -1.26
C SER A 497 19.45 -3.26 -2.29
N ALA A 498 20.08 -3.68 -3.39
CA ALA A 498 19.45 -4.62 -4.33
C ALA A 498 19.12 -5.96 -3.65
N ALA A 499 19.97 -6.41 -2.71
CA ALA A 499 19.70 -7.59 -1.91
C ALA A 499 18.58 -7.38 -0.88
N GLN A 500 18.55 -6.21 -0.23
CA GLN A 500 17.47 -5.79 0.66
C GLN A 500 16.10 -5.81 -0.03
N GLU A 501 16.01 -5.36 -1.28
CA GLU A 501 14.75 -5.29 -2.04
C GLU A 501 14.47 -6.56 -2.87
N GLY A 502 15.36 -7.57 -2.81
CA GLY A 502 15.13 -8.88 -3.41
C GLY A 502 15.44 -9.00 -4.91
N PHE A 503 16.11 -8.01 -5.50
CA PHE A 503 16.45 -7.94 -6.93
C PHE A 503 17.64 -8.84 -7.28
N VAL A 504 17.42 -10.16 -7.27
CA VAL A 504 18.46 -11.18 -7.47
C VAL A 504 19.23 -11.04 -8.79
N GLU A 505 18.56 -10.65 -9.88
CA GLU A 505 19.23 -10.46 -11.17
C GLU A 505 20.14 -9.24 -11.18
N THR A 506 19.74 -8.16 -10.50
CA THR A 506 20.59 -6.99 -10.26
C THR A 506 21.80 -7.35 -9.39
N VAL A 507 21.61 -8.13 -8.32
CA VAL A 507 22.69 -8.61 -7.46
C VAL A 507 23.69 -9.48 -8.25
N LYS A 508 23.20 -10.46 -9.03
CA LYS A 508 24.04 -11.31 -9.89
C LYS A 508 24.81 -10.47 -10.92
N TRP A 509 24.14 -9.50 -11.53
CA TRP A 509 24.73 -8.64 -12.54
C TRP A 509 25.82 -7.75 -11.94
N LEU A 510 25.56 -7.12 -10.78
CA LEU A 510 26.55 -6.32 -10.06
C LEU A 510 27.75 -7.17 -9.66
N HIS A 511 27.54 -8.37 -9.14
CA HIS A 511 28.64 -9.28 -8.75
C HIS A 511 29.53 -9.66 -9.92
N LYS A 512 28.92 -9.85 -11.10
CA LYS A 512 29.66 -10.23 -12.31
C LYS A 512 30.43 -9.08 -12.93
N ASN A 513 29.91 -7.84 -12.88
CA ASN A 513 30.41 -6.72 -13.67
C ASN A 513 31.06 -5.59 -12.85
N ARG A 514 30.97 -5.63 -11.51
CA ARG A 514 31.49 -4.63 -10.59
C ARG A 514 32.41 -5.28 -9.56
N SER A 515 33.41 -4.54 -9.09
CA SER A 515 34.43 -5.03 -8.14
C SER A 515 34.15 -4.64 -6.70
N GLU A 516 33.20 -3.74 -6.46
CA GLU A 516 32.85 -3.21 -5.14
C GLU A 516 32.26 -4.29 -4.21
N GLY A 517 31.53 -5.26 -4.76
CA GLY A 517 30.92 -6.36 -4.00
C GLY A 517 29.78 -5.90 -3.07
N CYS A 518 29.50 -6.72 -2.05
CA CYS A 518 28.54 -6.41 -0.97
C CYS A 518 29.23 -6.44 0.39
N THR A 519 28.51 -5.97 1.41
CA THR A 519 28.88 -6.17 2.81
C THR A 519 28.02 -7.27 3.45
N PHE A 520 28.30 -7.64 4.70
CA PHE A 520 27.45 -8.57 5.46
C PHE A 520 26.00 -8.07 5.62
N LYS A 521 25.74 -6.77 5.40
CA LYS A 521 24.38 -6.22 5.42
C LYS A 521 23.51 -6.82 4.31
N ALA A 522 24.06 -7.14 3.14
CA ALA A 522 23.29 -7.73 2.04
C ALA A 522 22.54 -9.00 2.47
N ILE A 523 23.25 -9.93 3.13
CA ILE A 523 22.63 -11.19 3.57
C ILE A 523 21.68 -10.97 4.75
N GLU A 524 22.05 -10.11 5.70
CA GLU A 524 21.20 -9.81 6.86
C GLU A 524 19.88 -9.15 6.44
N MET A 525 19.94 -8.17 5.52
CA MET A 525 18.77 -7.43 5.04
C MET A 525 17.92 -8.27 4.10
N ALA A 526 18.52 -9.09 3.24
CA ALA A 526 17.78 -10.06 2.42
C ALA A 526 16.99 -11.06 3.29
N ILE A 527 17.59 -11.56 4.38
CA ILE A 527 16.90 -12.45 5.33
C ILE A 527 15.80 -11.71 6.08
N SER A 528 16.10 -10.54 6.64
CA SER A 528 15.12 -9.72 7.38
C SER A 528 13.88 -9.38 6.55
N ASN A 529 14.04 -9.11 5.25
CA ASN A 529 12.93 -8.82 4.34
C ASN A 529 12.31 -10.07 3.70
N GLY A 530 12.86 -11.26 3.98
CA GLY A 530 12.33 -12.54 3.49
C GLY A 530 12.66 -12.88 2.04
N HIS A 531 13.66 -12.22 1.45
CA HIS A 531 14.21 -12.54 0.12
C HIS A 531 15.18 -13.73 0.21
N LEU A 532 14.64 -14.90 0.59
CA LEU A 532 15.42 -16.11 0.87
C LEU A 532 16.21 -16.61 -0.35
N HIS A 533 15.73 -16.36 -1.57
CA HIS A 533 16.44 -16.69 -2.82
C HIS A 533 17.73 -15.87 -2.97
N VAL A 534 17.70 -14.58 -2.63
CA VAL A 534 18.90 -13.75 -2.60
C VAL A 534 19.83 -14.19 -1.48
N ALA A 535 19.30 -14.43 -0.28
CA ALA A 535 20.10 -14.89 0.86
C ALA A 535 20.82 -16.22 0.56
N CYS A 536 20.14 -17.17 -0.10
CA CYS A 536 20.75 -18.41 -0.55
C CYS A 536 21.88 -18.18 -1.56
N TRP A 537 21.63 -17.31 -2.55
CA TRP A 537 22.64 -16.96 -3.54
C TRP A 537 23.86 -16.30 -2.89
N LEU A 538 23.66 -15.31 -2.01
CA LEU A 538 24.72 -14.64 -1.26
C LEU A 538 25.51 -15.61 -0.39
N ARG A 539 24.85 -16.52 0.33
CA ARG A 539 25.51 -17.54 1.16
C ARG A 539 26.47 -18.44 0.36
N THR A 540 26.15 -18.71 -0.91
CA THR A 540 27.00 -19.54 -1.78
C THR A 540 28.19 -18.79 -2.37
N HIS A 541 28.13 -17.46 -2.49
CA HIS A 541 29.17 -16.64 -3.12
C HIS A 541 30.01 -15.83 -2.13
N TYR A 542 29.48 -15.56 -0.93
CA TYR A 542 30.12 -14.77 0.13
C TYR A 542 30.05 -15.55 1.46
N THR A 543 30.87 -16.59 1.57
CA THR A 543 30.84 -17.54 2.69
C THR A 543 31.23 -16.93 4.04
N GLU A 544 31.97 -15.82 4.01
CA GLU A 544 32.44 -15.04 5.14
C GLU A 544 31.38 -14.10 5.72
N HIS A 545 30.29 -13.85 4.99
CA HIS A 545 29.20 -12.99 5.43
C HIS A 545 28.16 -13.82 6.20
N HIS A 546 28.12 -13.63 7.52
CA HIS A 546 27.16 -14.27 8.41
C HIS A 546 26.16 -13.24 8.96
N PRO A 547 24.85 -13.56 9.01
CA PRO A 547 23.84 -12.68 9.58
C PRO A 547 23.92 -12.67 11.11
N ALA A 548 24.08 -11.49 11.71
CA ALA A 548 24.05 -11.34 13.16
C ALA A 548 22.61 -11.25 13.71
N MET A 549 21.69 -10.67 12.92
CA MET A 549 20.26 -10.48 13.25
C MET A 549 20.01 -9.70 14.55
N VAL A 550 21.02 -8.96 15.03
CA VAL A 550 20.97 -8.19 16.28
C VAL A 550 20.16 -6.92 16.06
N GLY A 551 19.06 -6.77 16.80
CA GLY A 551 18.19 -5.57 16.74
C GLY A 551 17.42 -5.40 15.42
N LYS A 552 17.45 -6.39 14.51
CA LYS A 552 16.80 -6.29 13.19
C LYS A 552 15.36 -6.77 13.21
N ALA A 553 14.45 -5.95 12.69
CA ALA A 553 13.09 -6.38 12.41
C ALA A 553 13.09 -7.50 11.35
N ILE A 554 12.13 -8.43 11.48
CA ILE A 554 11.89 -9.51 10.53
C ILE A 554 10.53 -9.27 9.91
N CYS A 555 10.41 -9.43 8.59
CA CYS A 555 9.17 -9.27 7.86
C CYS A 555 8.07 -10.18 8.45
N PRO A 556 6.99 -9.62 9.03
CA PRO A 556 5.95 -10.41 9.68
C PRO A 556 5.26 -11.38 8.72
N GLY A 557 5.08 -10.98 7.46
CA GLY A 557 4.42 -11.77 6.43
C GLY A 557 5.16 -13.06 6.05
N ARG A 558 6.46 -13.16 6.32
CA ARG A 558 7.31 -14.34 6.06
C ARG A 558 8.04 -14.84 7.30
N MET A 559 7.61 -14.44 8.49
CA MET A 559 8.37 -14.64 9.72
C MET A 559 8.74 -16.11 9.94
N LEU A 560 7.79 -17.03 9.78
CA LEU A 560 8.06 -18.45 9.99
C LEU A 560 9.01 -19.02 8.93
N GLU A 561 8.89 -18.60 7.66
CA GLU A 561 9.82 -19.00 6.59
C GLU A 561 11.25 -18.54 6.87
N ILE A 562 11.40 -17.31 7.38
CA ILE A 562 12.69 -16.74 7.77
C ILE A 562 13.27 -17.49 8.97
N LEU A 563 12.46 -17.81 9.98
CA LEU A 563 12.89 -18.59 11.14
C LEU A 563 13.33 -20.01 10.74
N LEU A 564 12.58 -20.68 9.85
CA LEU A 564 12.98 -21.97 9.30
C LEU A 564 14.32 -21.87 8.55
N PHE A 565 14.51 -20.81 7.75
CA PHE A 565 15.77 -20.59 7.02
C PHE A 565 16.95 -20.38 7.97
N LEU A 566 16.78 -19.51 8.98
CA LEU A 566 17.77 -19.29 10.02
C LEU A 566 18.04 -20.56 10.82
N TYR A 567 17.02 -21.36 11.11
CA TYR A 567 17.18 -22.59 11.89
C TYR A 567 18.04 -23.62 11.15
N VAL A 568 17.84 -23.77 9.84
CA VAL A 568 18.61 -24.72 9.02
C VAL A 568 20.04 -24.21 8.73
N HIS A 569 20.23 -22.92 8.49
CA HIS A 569 21.50 -22.40 7.98
C HIS A 569 22.35 -21.65 9.02
N TYR A 570 21.72 -21.06 10.03
CA TYR A 570 22.35 -20.20 11.02
C TYR A 570 21.80 -20.47 12.44
N PRO A 571 21.85 -21.72 12.95
CA PRO A 571 21.25 -22.07 14.24
C PRO A 571 21.81 -21.27 15.42
N HIS A 572 23.04 -20.75 15.31
CA HIS A 572 23.67 -19.89 16.32
C HIS A 572 22.95 -18.55 16.56
N VAL A 573 22.08 -18.12 15.63
CA VAL A 573 21.29 -16.88 15.76
C VAL A 573 20.22 -17.02 16.86
N PHE A 574 19.77 -18.23 17.17
CA PHE A 574 18.72 -18.52 18.17
C PHE A 574 19.23 -18.39 19.62
N THR A 575 19.62 -17.18 19.99
CA THR A 575 19.94 -16.81 21.37
C THR A 575 18.66 -16.53 22.18
N ILE A 576 18.75 -16.56 23.52
CA ILE A 576 17.64 -16.18 24.43
C ILE A 576 17.10 -14.79 24.06
N TRP A 577 18.00 -13.84 23.82
CA TRP A 577 17.63 -12.47 23.43
C TRP A 577 16.90 -12.39 22.09
N PHE A 578 17.32 -13.19 21.10
CA PHE A 578 16.65 -13.26 19.82
C PHE A 578 15.23 -13.82 19.97
N CYS A 579 15.07 -14.96 20.65
CA CYS A 579 13.77 -15.60 20.86
C CYS A 579 12.82 -14.70 21.66
N ALA A 580 13.28 -14.13 22.78
CA ALA A 580 12.50 -13.20 23.60
C ALA A 580 12.06 -11.96 22.81
N ARG A 581 12.90 -11.45 21.91
CA ARG A 581 12.55 -10.30 21.05
C ARG A 581 11.46 -10.66 20.05
N ILE A 582 11.53 -11.82 19.42
CA ILE A 582 10.47 -12.28 18.52
C ILE A 582 9.16 -12.45 19.30
N ARG A 583 9.18 -13.10 20.47
CA ARG A 583 7.99 -13.22 21.33
C ARG A 583 7.40 -11.87 21.70
N ARG A 584 8.22 -10.90 22.12
CA ARG A 584 7.75 -9.54 22.44
C ARG A 584 7.08 -8.86 21.24
N PHE A 585 7.66 -9.00 20.05
CA PHE A 585 7.06 -8.46 18.83
C PHE A 585 5.71 -9.12 18.52
N LEU A 586 5.60 -10.44 18.73
CA LEU A 586 4.38 -11.19 18.51
C LEU A 586 3.29 -10.87 19.54
N LEU A 587 3.66 -10.60 20.80
CA LEU A 587 2.74 -10.17 21.87
C LEU A 587 2.22 -8.74 21.67
N SER A 588 2.97 -7.89 20.96
CA SER A 588 2.53 -6.53 20.61
C SER A 588 1.64 -6.45 19.37
N GLY A 589 1.47 -7.55 18.62
CA GLY A 589 0.60 -7.61 17.45
C GLY A 589 -0.67 -8.41 17.75
N ASN A 590 -1.82 -7.98 17.22
CA ASN A 590 -3.12 -8.64 17.37
C ASN A 590 -3.07 -10.12 16.92
N GLY A 591 -2.80 -11.06 17.85
CA GLY A 591 -3.13 -12.50 17.83
C GLY A 591 -2.73 -13.38 16.62
N ALA A 592 -2.30 -12.81 15.50
CA ALA A 592 -2.28 -13.45 14.18
C ALA A 592 -1.12 -14.44 13.97
N ASN A 593 -0.26 -14.61 14.98
CA ASN A 593 0.98 -15.37 14.86
C ASN A 593 1.16 -16.40 15.98
N SER A 594 0.05 -16.92 16.54
CA SER A 594 0.08 -18.03 17.51
C SER A 594 0.93 -19.21 17.01
N ASN A 595 0.84 -19.58 15.73
CA ASN A 595 1.67 -20.63 15.14
C ASN A 595 3.19 -20.38 15.27
N VAL A 596 3.63 -19.11 15.21
CA VAL A 596 5.06 -18.76 15.31
C VAL A 596 5.53 -18.85 16.76
N VAL A 597 4.69 -18.43 17.71
CA VAL A 597 4.97 -18.57 19.15
C VAL A 597 5.06 -20.04 19.54
N GLU A 598 4.06 -20.85 19.15
CA GLU A 598 4.05 -22.29 19.40
C GLU A 598 5.28 -22.98 18.79
N TRP A 599 5.68 -22.58 17.57
CA TRP A 599 6.89 -23.12 16.94
C TRP A 599 8.16 -22.78 17.73
N LEU A 600 8.29 -21.54 18.22
CA LEU A 600 9.43 -21.13 19.07
C LEU A 600 9.45 -21.89 20.39
N ASP A 601 8.30 -22.08 21.02
CA ASP A 601 8.22 -22.78 22.31
C ASP A 601 8.51 -24.29 22.16
N ALA A 602 8.13 -24.89 21.02
CA ALA A 602 8.45 -26.27 20.71
C ALA A 602 9.95 -26.51 20.44
N HIS A 603 10.63 -25.57 19.75
CA HIS A 603 12.03 -25.73 19.34
C HIS A 603 13.04 -25.13 20.33
N HIS A 604 12.63 -24.12 21.09
CA HIS A 604 13.46 -23.37 22.04
C HIS A 604 12.73 -23.09 23.37
N PRO A 605 12.32 -24.14 24.12
CA PRO A 605 11.50 -23.99 25.33
C PRO A 605 12.22 -23.27 26.48
N ASN A 606 13.56 -23.32 26.50
CA ASN A 606 14.40 -22.74 27.55
C ASN A 606 14.89 -21.32 27.23
N HIS A 607 14.50 -20.76 26.07
CA HIS A 607 14.93 -19.45 25.59
C HIS A 607 13.82 -18.42 25.67
#